data_AF-A0A5N7WPW8-F1
#
_entry.id   AF-A0A5N7WPW8-F1
#
_cell.length_a   1.000
_cell.length_b   1.000
_cell.length_c   1.000
_cell.angle_alpha   90.00
_cell.angle_beta   90.00
_cell.angle_gamma   90.00
#
_symmetry.space_group_name_H-M   'P 1'
#
loop_
_entity.id
_entity.type
_entity.pdbx_description
1 polymer ?
#
loop_
_entity_poly.entity_id
_entity_poly.type
_entity_poly.pdbx_seq_one_letter_code
_entity_poly.pdbx_strand_id
1 'polypeptide(L)'
;MRESIKKSRWIFNVFPSLFNFWPLLLIFSQKALILPGYFFYFNGVYRNYAKDVLIIISLLIFAGLTYILQESNPYALIHLAGYSLFLLSIPIINKSVFSYKENLVKVVSFFTFFNSCLAILIYIFSFDISEYRGLNRIIGDDGVVARIFYESSSLIAVFSLGFVRNRFIKYIVFFVVLFYAIFLAKSIFVIGLYILNYGLGKIIESKIWMKFILAFLFFVVCIIIYSSLFYIRPDIGLSLSFKLNQLYSILNDDSSVILGSGWGYVIQGIGDSLEQPYQIEMQLPMLFRQIGISGMFFYVAGIFLLIKSVSKTWRVSFLRSLVYFAIGLNNPWLFLPSWYMTAVLMFQYLDDKR
;
A
#
# COMPACT_ATOMS: atom_id res chain seq x y z
N MET A 1 -4.72 35.44 14.97
CA MET A 1 -5.48 34.89 13.81
C MET A 1 -4.59 34.35 12.68
N ARG A 2 -3.60 35.10 12.16
CA ARG A 2 -2.67 34.60 11.11
C ARG A 2 -1.78 33.41 11.56
N GLU A 3 -1.40 33.34 12.83
CA GLU A 3 -0.61 32.22 13.37
C GLU A 3 -1.42 30.94 13.62
N SER A 4 -2.70 31.04 14.02
CA SER A 4 -3.56 29.85 14.15
C SER A 4 -3.88 29.25 12.78
N ILE A 5 -4.00 30.10 11.74
CA ILE A 5 -4.12 29.65 10.34
C ILE A 5 -2.85 28.92 9.88
N LYS A 6 -1.65 29.38 10.25
CA LYS A 6 -0.37 28.70 9.94
C LYS A 6 -0.21 27.37 10.71
N LYS A 7 -0.54 27.33 12.01
CA LYS A 7 -0.49 26.09 12.82
C LYS A 7 -1.49 25.04 12.33
N SER A 8 -2.70 25.45 11.97
CA SER A 8 -3.70 24.52 11.41
C SER A 8 -3.22 23.91 10.09
N ARG A 9 -2.64 24.71 9.18
CA ARG A 9 -2.03 24.21 7.92
C ARG A 9 -0.98 23.12 8.17
N TRP A 10 -0.12 23.25 9.18
CA TRP A 10 0.92 22.25 9.42
C TRP A 10 0.34 20.88 9.83
N ILE A 11 -0.68 20.86 10.70
CA ILE A 11 -1.38 19.64 11.11
C ILE A 11 -2.10 19.02 9.90
N PHE A 12 -2.75 19.83 9.07
CA PHE A 12 -3.44 19.39 7.85
C PHE A 12 -2.52 18.80 6.79
N ASN A 13 -1.28 19.27 6.71
CA ASN A 13 -0.30 18.84 5.71
C ASN A 13 0.39 17.53 6.08
N VAL A 14 0.33 17.16 7.35
CA VAL A 14 1.08 16.05 7.95
C VAL A 14 0.15 14.90 8.33
N PHE A 15 -1.17 15.12 8.41
CA PHE A 15 -2.11 14.09 8.85
C PHE A 15 -1.98 12.74 8.11
N PRO A 16 -1.92 12.65 6.77
CA PRO A 16 -1.73 11.36 6.10
C PRO A 16 -0.40 10.68 6.40
N SER A 17 0.61 11.42 6.87
CA SER A 17 1.87 10.80 7.32
C SER A 17 1.71 10.02 8.63
N LEU A 18 0.62 10.22 9.39
CA LEU A 18 0.28 9.37 10.54
C LEU A 18 -0.06 7.93 10.10
N PHE A 19 -0.50 7.73 8.85
CA PHE A 19 -0.60 6.38 8.27
C PHE A 19 0.78 5.69 8.15
N ASN A 20 1.87 6.42 8.36
CA ASN A 20 3.21 5.85 8.41
C ASN A 20 3.71 5.59 9.83
N PHE A 21 3.11 6.15 10.88
CA PHE A 21 3.68 6.08 12.23
C PHE A 21 3.21 4.82 12.97
N TRP A 22 3.90 3.70 12.73
CA TRP A 22 3.45 2.38 13.22
C TRP A 22 3.27 2.26 14.74
N PRO A 23 4.00 2.96 15.63
CA PRO A 23 3.74 2.87 17.07
C PRO A 23 2.32 3.33 17.45
N LEU A 24 1.80 4.33 16.74
CA LEU A 24 0.40 4.73 16.89
C LEU A 24 -0.55 3.71 16.26
N LEU A 25 -0.11 3.06 15.17
CA LEU A 25 -0.90 2.03 14.49
C LEU A 25 -1.01 0.70 15.27
N LEU A 26 -0.16 0.50 16.27
CA LEU A 26 -0.31 -0.58 17.24
C LEU A 26 -1.61 -0.49 18.05
N ILE A 27 -2.05 0.75 18.31
CA ILE A 27 -3.20 1.06 19.16
C ILE A 27 -4.42 1.36 18.29
N PHE A 28 -4.23 2.02 17.14
CA PHE A 28 -5.33 2.45 16.26
C PHE A 28 -5.15 1.91 14.83
N SER A 29 -6.19 1.33 14.25
CA SER A 29 -6.17 1.04 12.80
C SER A 29 -5.95 2.33 12.00
N GLN A 30 -5.25 2.27 10.86
CA GLN A 30 -5.18 3.39 9.90
C GLN A 30 -6.57 3.92 9.55
N LYS A 31 -7.59 3.06 9.55
CA LYS A 31 -8.98 3.43 9.26
C LYS A 31 -9.63 4.25 10.38
N ALA A 32 -9.25 4.02 11.64
CA ALA A 32 -9.76 4.80 12.77
C ALA A 32 -9.31 6.27 12.71
N LEU A 33 -8.14 6.51 12.10
CA LEU A 33 -7.60 7.86 11.93
C LEU A 33 -8.42 8.71 10.94
N ILE A 34 -9.19 8.08 10.04
CA ILE A 34 -9.95 8.80 9.01
C ILE A 34 -10.93 9.81 9.61
N LEU A 35 -11.63 9.44 10.70
CA LEU A 35 -12.62 10.31 11.34
C LEU A 35 -12.01 11.63 11.82
N PRO A 36 -10.94 11.64 12.64
CA PRO A 36 -10.15 12.84 12.91
C PRO A 36 -9.71 13.56 11.63
N GLY A 37 -9.24 12.82 10.62
CA GLY A 37 -8.80 13.35 9.33
C GLY A 37 -9.87 14.21 8.65
N TYR A 38 -11.15 13.83 8.69
CA TYR A 38 -12.26 14.60 8.12
C TYR A 38 -12.53 15.90 8.87
N PHE A 39 -12.50 15.90 10.22
CA PHE A 39 -12.64 17.14 11.01
C PHE A 39 -11.59 18.18 10.62
N PHE A 40 -10.41 17.71 10.26
CA PHE A 40 -9.28 18.54 9.85
C PHE A 40 -9.31 18.89 8.34
N TYR A 41 -10.12 18.20 7.54
CA TYR A 41 -10.10 18.31 6.07
C TYR A 41 -10.89 19.51 5.51
N PHE A 42 -11.93 19.99 6.20
CA PHE A 42 -12.89 20.97 5.67
C PHE A 42 -12.31 22.37 5.35
N ASN A 43 -11.06 22.68 5.74
CA ASN A 43 -10.49 24.02 5.65
C ASN A 43 -9.57 24.29 4.43
N GLY A 44 -9.91 23.84 3.21
CA GLY A 44 -9.12 24.27 2.03
C GLY A 44 -9.69 23.92 0.66
N VAL A 45 -9.43 24.79 -0.32
CA VAL A 45 -9.86 24.67 -1.71
C VAL A 45 -9.00 23.64 -2.45
N TYR A 46 -9.54 22.47 -2.75
CA TYR A 46 -8.94 21.45 -3.62
C TYR A 46 -9.78 21.36 -4.90
N ARG A 47 -9.18 21.68 -6.06
CA ARG A 47 -9.89 21.86 -7.35
C ARG A 47 -10.67 20.61 -7.78
N ASN A 48 -10.14 19.42 -7.50
CA ASN A 48 -10.75 18.15 -7.90
C ASN A 48 -11.58 17.51 -6.77
N TYR A 49 -11.81 18.22 -5.65
CA TYR A 49 -12.47 17.65 -4.48
C TYR A 49 -13.86 17.10 -4.79
N ALA A 50 -14.72 17.92 -5.39
CA ALA A 50 -16.08 17.52 -5.73
C ALA A 50 -16.09 16.29 -6.63
N LYS A 51 -15.14 16.20 -7.58
CA LYS A 51 -14.99 15.04 -8.45
C LYS A 51 -14.59 13.78 -7.66
N ASP A 52 -13.59 13.88 -6.79
CA ASP A 52 -13.14 12.74 -5.99
C ASP A 52 -14.26 12.24 -5.07
N VAL A 53 -15.00 13.16 -4.43
CA VAL A 53 -16.17 12.83 -3.60
C VAL A 53 -17.27 12.16 -4.41
N LEU A 54 -17.60 12.66 -5.60
CA LEU A 54 -18.60 12.04 -6.47
C LEU A 54 -18.21 10.62 -6.90
N ILE A 55 -16.93 10.40 -7.22
CA ILE A 55 -16.43 9.05 -7.55
C ILE A 55 -16.58 8.13 -6.33
N ILE A 56 -16.22 8.60 -5.15
CA ILE A 56 -16.34 7.81 -3.90
C ILE A 56 -17.80 7.50 -3.58
N ILE A 57 -18.70 8.48 -3.66
CA ILE A 57 -20.14 8.26 -3.47
C ILE A 57 -20.63 7.20 -4.46
N SER A 58 -20.22 7.27 -5.72
CA SER A 58 -20.60 6.28 -6.75
C SER A 58 -20.08 4.88 -6.39
N LEU A 59 -18.82 4.76 -5.95
CA LEU A 59 -18.24 3.49 -5.50
C LEU A 59 -18.92 2.94 -4.23
N LEU A 60 -19.32 3.80 -3.31
CA LEU A 60 -20.04 3.43 -2.09
C LEU A 60 -21.47 2.99 -2.38
N ILE A 61 -22.18 3.67 -3.28
CA ILE A 61 -23.52 3.27 -3.74
C ILE A 61 -23.43 1.88 -4.37
N PHE A 62 -22.47 1.67 -5.28
CA PHE A 62 -22.26 0.35 -5.88
C PHE A 62 -21.96 -0.72 -4.83
N ALA A 63 -21.05 -0.45 -3.89
CA ALA A 63 -20.72 -1.38 -2.82
C ALA A 63 -21.92 -1.70 -1.92
N GLY A 64 -22.74 -0.70 -1.59
CA GLY A 64 -23.99 -0.85 -0.84
C GLY A 64 -25.03 -1.68 -1.59
N LEU A 65 -25.15 -1.48 -2.91
CA LEU A 65 -26.02 -2.32 -3.76
C LEU A 65 -25.55 -3.77 -3.77
N THR A 66 -24.25 -4.03 -3.93
CA THR A 66 -23.69 -5.39 -3.82
C THR A 66 -24.01 -6.01 -2.45
N TYR A 67 -23.91 -5.24 -1.36
CA TYR A 67 -24.24 -5.70 -0.02
C TYR A 67 -25.73 -6.01 0.19
N ILE A 68 -26.63 -5.27 -0.45
CA ILE A 68 -28.07 -5.51 -0.35
C ILE A 68 -28.48 -6.74 -1.19
N LEU A 69 -27.82 -6.96 -2.32
CA LEU A 69 -28.18 -8.01 -3.29
C LEU A 69 -27.49 -9.35 -3.04
N GLN A 70 -26.44 -9.38 -2.22
CA GLN A 70 -25.71 -10.62 -1.92
C GLN A 70 -26.48 -11.53 -0.95
N GLU A 71 -26.04 -12.78 -0.89
CA GLU A 71 -26.46 -13.71 0.16
C GLU A 71 -25.97 -13.27 1.55
N SER A 72 -26.71 -13.68 2.57
CA SER A 72 -26.40 -13.38 3.98
C SER A 72 -25.03 -13.93 4.35
N ASN A 73 -24.12 -13.04 4.77
CA ASN A 73 -22.78 -13.39 5.19
C ASN A 73 -22.39 -12.61 6.46
N PRO A 74 -21.96 -13.29 7.54
CA PRO A 74 -21.64 -12.65 8.82
C PRO A 74 -20.46 -11.66 8.73
N TYR A 75 -19.58 -11.80 7.75
CA TYR A 75 -18.42 -10.92 7.56
C TYR A 75 -18.68 -9.76 6.61
N ALA A 76 -19.84 -9.72 5.93
CA ALA A 76 -20.12 -8.75 4.88
C ALA A 76 -20.08 -7.30 5.36
N LEU A 77 -20.66 -7.02 6.54
CA LEU A 77 -20.75 -5.67 7.09
C LEU A 77 -19.36 -5.12 7.47
N ILE A 78 -18.52 -5.94 8.11
CA ILE A 78 -17.17 -5.54 8.53
C ILE A 78 -16.30 -5.22 7.31
N HIS A 79 -16.42 -6.03 6.26
CA HIS A 79 -15.71 -5.84 5.01
C HIS A 79 -16.18 -4.59 4.26
N LEU A 80 -17.49 -4.38 4.13
CA LEU A 80 -18.06 -3.16 3.54
C LEU A 80 -17.63 -1.92 4.32
N ALA A 81 -17.65 -1.96 5.64
CA ALA A 81 -17.18 -0.86 6.49
C ALA A 81 -15.68 -0.59 6.28
N GLY A 82 -14.87 -1.64 6.24
CA GLY A 82 -13.43 -1.55 5.95
C GLY A 82 -13.13 -0.90 4.59
N TYR A 83 -13.85 -1.32 3.55
CA TYR A 83 -13.79 -0.72 2.21
C TYR A 83 -14.26 0.73 2.20
N SER A 84 -15.36 1.03 2.88
CA SER A 84 -15.93 2.38 2.93
C SER A 84 -14.98 3.36 3.60
N LEU A 85 -14.42 2.97 4.75
CA LEU A 85 -13.39 3.75 5.42
C LEU A 85 -12.18 3.96 4.50
N PHE A 86 -11.69 2.92 3.83
CA PHE A 86 -10.61 3.08 2.86
C PHE A 86 -10.93 4.13 1.79
N LEU A 87 -12.09 4.07 1.14
CA LEU A 87 -12.48 5.06 0.14
C LEU A 87 -12.54 6.48 0.71
N LEU A 88 -13.07 6.64 1.92
CA LEU A 88 -13.13 7.91 2.63
C LEU A 88 -11.73 8.46 2.98
N SER A 89 -10.70 7.62 3.07
CA SER A 89 -9.32 8.11 3.24
C SER A 89 -8.76 8.79 1.98
N ILE A 90 -9.24 8.43 0.79
CA ILE A 90 -8.66 8.84 -0.48
C ILE A 90 -8.67 10.37 -0.70
N PRO A 91 -9.78 11.12 -0.47
CA PRO A 91 -9.78 12.57 -0.66
C PRO A 91 -8.79 13.28 0.27
N ILE A 92 -8.61 12.75 1.48
CA ILE A 92 -7.64 13.23 2.47
C ILE A 92 -6.23 13.09 1.92
N ILE A 93 -5.87 11.89 1.47
CA ILE A 93 -4.58 11.61 0.85
C ILE A 93 -4.39 12.49 -0.40
N ASN A 94 -5.37 12.52 -1.29
CA ASN A 94 -5.28 13.22 -2.56
C ASN A 94 -5.06 14.72 -2.40
N LYS A 95 -5.78 15.36 -1.48
CA LYS A 95 -5.57 16.79 -1.17
C LYS A 95 -4.17 17.06 -0.65
N SER A 96 -3.67 16.23 0.27
CA SER A 96 -2.33 16.40 0.85
C SER A 96 -1.23 16.16 -0.20
N VAL A 97 -1.41 15.18 -1.08
CA VAL A 97 -0.50 14.93 -2.21
C VAL A 97 -0.55 16.08 -3.20
N PHE A 98 -1.73 16.57 -3.58
CA PHE A 98 -1.88 17.69 -4.51
C PHE A 98 -1.26 18.98 -3.97
N SER A 99 -1.50 19.27 -2.69
CA SER A 99 -1.18 20.58 -2.11
C SER A 99 0.20 20.64 -1.47
N TYR A 100 0.73 19.52 -0.96
CA TYR A 100 1.91 19.50 -0.08
C TYR A 100 2.85 18.31 -0.33
N LYS A 101 2.90 17.79 -1.57
CA LYS A 101 3.64 16.58 -1.93
C LYS A 101 5.07 16.51 -1.36
N GLU A 102 5.87 17.55 -1.59
CA GLU A 102 7.27 17.56 -1.16
C GLU A 102 7.39 17.47 0.37
N ASN A 103 6.55 18.20 1.10
CA ASN A 103 6.56 18.15 2.56
C ASN A 103 6.09 16.78 3.06
N LEU A 104 5.08 16.21 2.42
CA LEU A 104 4.57 14.87 2.73
C LEU A 104 5.66 13.81 2.55
N VAL A 105 6.40 13.83 1.44
CA VAL A 105 7.54 12.92 1.20
C VAL A 105 8.64 13.11 2.25
N LYS A 106 8.95 14.35 2.64
CA LYS A 106 9.93 14.63 3.71
C LYS A 106 9.53 13.99 5.03
N VAL A 107 8.29 14.21 5.48
CA VAL A 107 7.81 13.67 6.76
C VAL A 107 7.67 12.15 6.71
N VAL A 108 7.15 11.60 5.62
CA VAL A 108 7.11 10.15 5.39
C VAL A 108 8.51 9.56 5.49
N SER A 109 9.51 10.19 4.88
CA SER A 109 10.89 9.70 4.92
C SER A 109 11.49 9.75 6.33
N PHE A 110 11.16 10.77 7.11
CA PHE A 110 11.54 10.86 8.51
C PHE A 110 10.90 9.73 9.34
N PHE A 111 9.59 9.51 9.20
CA PHE A 111 8.91 8.42 9.90
C PHE A 111 9.41 7.05 9.46
N THR A 112 9.67 6.84 8.17
CA THR A 112 10.25 5.58 7.68
C THR A 112 11.59 5.30 8.34
N PHE A 113 12.48 6.30 8.45
CA PHE A 113 13.73 6.14 9.18
C PHE A 113 13.52 5.82 10.65
N PHE A 114 12.69 6.60 11.34
CA PHE A 114 12.37 6.38 12.76
C PHE A 114 11.78 5.00 13.02
N ASN A 115 10.86 4.57 12.17
CA ASN A 115 10.22 3.26 12.22
C ASN A 115 11.24 2.12 12.03
N SER A 116 12.16 2.28 11.07
CA SER A 116 13.26 1.33 10.86
C SER A 116 14.16 1.24 12.09
N CYS A 117 14.51 2.36 12.72
CA CYS A 117 15.26 2.37 13.97
C CYS A 117 14.53 1.60 15.08
N LEU A 118 13.24 1.89 15.30
CA LEU A 118 12.47 1.19 16.33
C LEU A 118 12.35 -0.32 16.05
N ALA A 119 12.12 -0.71 14.79
CA ALA A 119 12.06 -2.12 14.41
C ALA A 119 13.40 -2.83 14.66
N ILE A 120 14.52 -2.17 14.40
CA ILE A 120 15.85 -2.70 14.72
C ILE A 120 16.05 -2.83 16.23
N LEU A 121 15.59 -1.86 17.03
CA LEU A 121 15.66 -1.95 18.49
C LEU A 121 14.83 -3.12 19.02
N ILE A 122 13.61 -3.31 18.53
CA ILE A 122 12.74 -4.44 18.89
C ILE A 122 13.42 -5.77 18.54
N TYR A 123 14.06 -5.83 17.38
CA TYR A 123 14.83 -7.00 16.97
C TYR A 123 15.99 -7.28 17.92
N ILE A 124 16.82 -6.28 18.23
CA ILE A 124 18.01 -6.43 19.07
C ILE A 124 17.64 -6.81 20.51
N PHE A 125 16.63 -6.15 21.08
CA PHE A 125 16.20 -6.36 22.46
C PHE A 125 15.16 -7.48 22.61
N SER A 126 14.74 -8.11 21.51
CA SER A 126 13.71 -9.16 21.48
C SER A 126 12.40 -8.80 22.17
N PHE A 127 12.01 -7.51 22.20
CA PHE A 127 10.79 -7.05 22.87
C PHE A 127 9.58 -7.83 22.37
N ASP A 128 8.81 -8.42 23.29
CA ASP A 128 7.56 -9.07 22.95
C ASP A 128 6.45 -8.02 22.78
N ILE A 129 5.92 -8.00 21.57
CA ILE A 129 4.83 -7.12 21.14
C ILE A 129 3.83 -7.89 20.28
N SER A 130 3.79 -9.22 20.43
CA SER A 130 2.90 -10.13 19.71
C SER A 130 1.41 -9.81 19.93
N GLU A 131 1.08 -9.19 21.07
CA GLU A 131 -0.28 -8.76 21.41
C GLU A 131 -0.74 -7.49 20.67
N TYR A 132 0.17 -6.74 20.05
CA TYR A 132 -0.16 -5.45 19.42
C TYR A 132 -0.50 -5.59 17.93
N ARG A 133 -1.52 -4.85 17.51
CA ARG A 133 -2.05 -4.91 16.13
C ARG A 133 -1.04 -4.40 15.10
N GLY A 134 -1.02 -5.01 13.92
CA GLY A 134 -0.34 -4.45 12.75
C GLY A 134 1.19 -4.64 12.74
N LEU A 135 1.73 -5.42 13.68
CA LEU A 135 3.13 -5.86 13.67
C LEU A 135 3.21 -7.39 13.62
N ASN A 136 3.69 -7.91 12.50
CA ASN A 136 3.88 -9.35 12.34
C ASN A 136 5.31 -9.69 12.75
N ARG A 137 5.44 -10.26 13.96
CA ARG A 137 6.66 -10.94 14.41
C ARG A 137 6.52 -12.41 14.06
N ILE A 138 7.42 -12.93 13.22
CA ILE A 138 7.51 -14.37 12.95
C ILE A 138 8.70 -14.88 13.75
N ILE A 139 8.47 -15.87 14.61
CA ILE A 139 9.51 -16.55 15.37
C ILE A 139 9.72 -17.92 14.72
N GLY A 140 10.97 -18.28 14.43
CA GLY A 140 11.30 -19.59 13.86
C GLY A 140 11.21 -20.71 14.90
N ASP A 141 11.29 -21.96 14.45
CA ASP A 141 11.29 -23.14 15.32
C ASP A 141 12.48 -23.17 16.29
N ASP A 142 13.51 -22.38 16.01
CA ASP A 142 14.69 -22.14 16.84
C ASP A 142 14.49 -21.03 17.91
N GLY A 143 13.30 -20.43 17.97
CA GLY A 143 12.98 -19.34 18.91
C GLY A 143 13.52 -17.98 18.47
N VAL A 144 14.13 -17.86 17.29
CA VAL A 144 14.73 -16.61 16.80
C VAL A 144 13.72 -15.77 16.02
N VAL A 145 13.79 -14.44 16.17
CA VAL A 145 12.93 -13.52 15.42
C VAL A 145 13.32 -13.52 13.94
N ALA A 146 12.48 -14.13 13.12
CA ALA A 146 12.68 -14.22 11.69
C ALA A 146 12.20 -12.97 10.94
N ARG A 147 11.21 -12.21 11.44
CA ARG A 147 10.64 -11.06 10.72
C ARG A 147 10.04 -10.04 11.67
N ILE A 148 10.16 -8.75 11.31
CA ILE A 148 9.39 -7.65 11.92
C ILE A 148 8.81 -6.79 10.79
N PHE A 149 7.51 -6.95 10.55
CA PHE A 149 6.81 -6.25 9.48
C PHE A 149 5.68 -5.40 10.05
N TYR A 150 5.61 -4.14 9.64
CA TYR A 150 4.50 -3.24 9.99
C TYR A 150 3.71 -2.82 8.74
N GLU A 151 2.41 -2.56 8.91
CA GLU A 151 1.45 -2.26 7.83
C GLU A 151 1.91 -1.12 6.89
N SER A 152 2.57 -0.10 7.43
CA SER A 152 3.01 1.07 6.67
C SER A 152 4.38 0.94 5.98
N SER A 153 5.04 -0.22 6.06
CA SER A 153 6.36 -0.47 5.46
C SER A 153 6.39 -0.25 3.95
N SER A 154 5.23 -0.31 3.29
CA SER A 154 5.00 0.11 1.90
C SER A 154 5.61 1.47 1.55
N LEU A 155 5.55 2.43 2.47
CA LEU A 155 6.02 3.81 2.26
C LEU A 155 7.55 3.92 2.16
N ILE A 156 8.29 2.84 2.43
CA ILE A 156 9.71 2.74 2.06
C ILE A 156 9.91 2.95 0.56
N ALA A 157 8.97 2.52 -0.29
CA ALA A 157 9.08 2.68 -1.75
C ALA A 157 9.18 4.15 -2.21
N VAL A 158 8.67 5.09 -1.41
CA VAL A 158 8.68 6.54 -1.69
C VAL A 158 9.63 7.33 -0.78
N PHE A 159 10.39 6.63 0.06
CA PHE A 159 11.42 7.21 0.92
C PHE A 159 12.44 7.99 0.10
N SER A 160 12.74 9.24 0.48
CA SER A 160 13.68 10.13 -0.20
C SER A 160 14.53 10.94 0.78
N LEU A 161 15.81 11.09 0.45
CA LEU A 161 16.77 11.89 1.23
C LEU A 161 17.18 13.20 0.54
N GLY A 162 16.40 13.66 -0.45
CA GLY A 162 16.68 14.88 -1.20
C GLY A 162 16.80 16.13 -0.31
N PHE A 163 16.08 16.17 0.80
CA PHE A 163 16.03 17.31 1.71
C PHE A 163 17.16 17.39 2.73
N VAL A 164 17.87 16.28 2.98
CA VAL A 164 19.01 16.26 3.92
C VAL A 164 20.17 16.97 3.24
N ARG A 165 20.89 17.86 3.94
CA ARG A 165 22.07 18.54 3.37
C ARG A 165 23.36 17.75 3.58
N ASN A 166 23.53 17.19 4.79
CA ASN A 166 24.74 16.47 5.18
C ASN A 166 24.80 15.08 4.51
N ARG A 167 25.84 14.83 3.69
CA ARG A 167 26.04 13.56 2.98
C ARG A 167 26.24 12.37 3.92
N PHE A 168 26.97 12.56 5.03
CA PHE A 168 27.22 11.50 6.00
C PHE A 168 25.91 11.03 6.65
N ILE A 169 25.07 11.97 7.09
CA ILE A 169 23.74 11.66 7.61
C ILE A 169 22.89 10.94 6.56
N LYS A 170 22.95 11.35 5.28
CA LYS A 170 22.24 10.62 4.22
C LYS A 170 22.65 9.15 4.14
N TYR A 171 23.95 8.87 4.17
CA TYR A 171 24.43 7.49 4.12
C TYR A 171 23.93 6.68 5.31
N ILE A 172 24.05 7.21 6.54
CA ILE A 172 23.55 6.54 7.74
C ILE A 172 22.07 6.21 7.60
N VAL A 173 21.25 7.21 7.29
CA VAL A 173 19.79 7.04 7.19
C VAL A 173 19.44 6.04 6.09
N PHE A 174 20.12 6.10 4.94
CA PHE A 174 19.94 5.14 3.86
C PHE A 174 20.28 3.70 4.29
N PHE A 175 21.44 3.49 4.93
CA PHE A 175 21.86 2.17 5.37
C PHE A 175 20.94 1.58 6.43
N VAL A 176 20.41 2.40 7.36
CA VAL A 176 19.43 1.95 8.36
C VAL A 176 18.13 1.46 7.71
N VAL A 177 17.56 2.25 6.79
CA VAL A 177 16.32 1.88 6.10
C VAL A 177 16.56 0.66 5.19
N LEU A 178 17.69 0.59 4.50
CA LEU A 178 18.06 -0.54 3.65
C LEU A 178 18.24 -1.83 4.46
N PHE A 179 18.94 -1.75 5.59
CA PHE A 179 19.11 -2.88 6.52
C PHE A 179 17.75 -3.40 6.97
N TYR A 180 16.86 -2.52 7.44
CA TYR A 180 15.50 -2.90 7.82
C TYR A 180 14.75 -3.57 6.64
N ALA A 181 14.75 -2.94 5.46
CA ALA A 181 13.99 -3.44 4.31
C ALA A 181 14.45 -4.83 3.86
N ILE A 182 15.76 -5.07 3.82
CA ILE A 182 16.35 -6.34 3.42
C ILE A 182 16.16 -7.37 4.52
N PHE A 183 16.64 -7.12 5.74
CA PHE A 183 16.79 -8.18 6.75
C PHE A 183 15.55 -8.38 7.62
N LEU A 184 14.81 -7.31 7.97
CA LEU A 184 13.72 -7.37 8.95
C LEU A 184 12.32 -7.37 8.33
N ALA A 185 12.05 -6.44 7.40
CA ALA A 185 10.75 -6.36 6.72
C ALA A 185 10.51 -7.58 5.82
N LYS A 186 11.60 -8.11 5.28
CA LYS A 186 11.65 -9.24 4.35
C LYS A 186 10.72 -9.10 3.13
N SER A 187 10.36 -7.88 2.72
CA SER A 187 9.44 -7.63 1.60
C SER A 187 10.19 -7.23 0.34
N ILE A 188 10.56 -8.22 -0.49
CA ILE A 188 11.21 -8.01 -1.79
C ILE A 188 10.36 -7.12 -2.70
N PHE A 189 9.04 -7.23 -2.60
CA PHE A 189 8.13 -6.39 -3.36
C PHE A 189 8.31 -4.90 -3.06
N VAL A 190 8.44 -4.51 -1.79
CA VAL A 190 8.69 -3.10 -1.40
C VAL A 190 10.05 -2.62 -1.92
N ILE A 191 11.08 -3.47 -1.88
CA ILE A 191 12.39 -3.17 -2.47
C ILE A 191 12.27 -2.98 -3.99
N GLY A 192 11.52 -3.85 -4.66
CA GLY A 192 11.23 -3.75 -6.09
C GLY A 192 10.50 -2.44 -6.44
N LEU A 193 9.50 -2.04 -5.64
CA LEU A 193 8.81 -0.75 -5.79
C LEU A 193 9.76 0.43 -5.57
N TYR A 194 10.67 0.36 -4.59
CA TYR A 194 11.69 1.40 -4.38
C TYR A 194 12.59 1.54 -5.63
N ILE A 195 13.14 0.43 -6.13
CA ILE A 195 13.98 0.41 -7.34
C ILE A 195 13.19 0.96 -8.53
N LEU A 196 11.94 0.55 -8.70
CA LEU A 196 11.06 1.02 -9.77
C LEU A 196 10.82 2.53 -9.66
N ASN A 197 10.52 3.05 -8.46
CA ASN A 197 10.27 4.48 -8.24
C ASN A 197 11.44 5.35 -8.70
N TYR A 198 12.67 4.94 -8.35
CA TYR A 198 13.90 5.67 -8.65
C TYR A 198 14.49 5.39 -10.04
N GLY A 199 14.30 4.17 -10.56
CA GLY A 199 14.89 3.70 -11.80
C GLY A 199 14.01 4.00 -13.03
N LEU A 200 12.69 3.95 -12.90
CA LEU A 200 11.77 3.97 -14.04
C LEU A 200 11.88 5.25 -14.88
N GLY A 201 12.12 6.40 -14.24
CA GLY A 201 12.34 7.66 -14.96
C GLY A 201 13.49 7.60 -15.96
N LYS A 202 14.64 7.05 -15.53
CA LYS A 202 15.82 6.85 -16.39
C LYS A 202 15.57 5.80 -17.47
N ILE A 203 14.86 4.73 -17.15
CA ILE A 203 14.51 3.66 -18.11
C ILE A 203 13.63 4.22 -19.23
N ILE A 204 12.61 5.00 -18.88
CA ILE A 204 11.65 5.59 -19.82
C ILE A 204 12.33 6.50 -20.85
N GLU A 205 13.30 7.29 -20.39
CA GLU A 205 14.07 8.25 -21.20
C GLU A 205 15.19 7.59 -22.02
N SER A 206 15.57 6.36 -21.66
CA SER A 206 16.62 5.63 -22.38
C SER A 206 16.19 5.22 -23.80
N LYS A 207 17.18 5.00 -24.68
CA LYS A 207 16.97 4.50 -26.05
C LYS A 207 16.28 3.12 -26.02
N ILE A 208 15.54 2.77 -27.07
CA ILE A 208 14.79 1.50 -27.13
C ILE A 208 15.65 0.26 -26.82
N TRP A 209 16.88 0.20 -27.36
CA TRP A 209 17.83 -0.89 -27.09
C TRP A 209 18.26 -0.98 -25.62
N MET A 210 18.42 0.16 -24.94
CA MET A 210 18.72 0.17 -23.50
C MET A 210 17.55 -0.38 -22.68
N LYS A 211 16.31 -0.21 -23.12
CA LYS A 211 15.14 -0.82 -22.47
C LYS A 211 15.17 -2.33 -22.59
N PHE A 212 15.54 -2.87 -23.75
CA PHE A 212 15.71 -4.32 -23.93
C PHE A 212 16.85 -4.87 -23.05
N ILE A 213 18.00 -4.20 -23.00
CA ILE A 213 19.12 -4.60 -22.14
C ILE A 213 18.71 -4.56 -20.66
N LEU A 214 18.03 -3.50 -20.22
CA LEU A 214 17.57 -3.38 -18.83
C LEU A 214 16.47 -4.38 -18.49
N ALA A 215 15.57 -4.70 -19.42
CA ALA A 215 14.57 -5.75 -19.24
C ALA A 215 15.22 -7.13 -19.15
N PHE A 216 16.21 -7.42 -19.99
CA PHE A 216 16.99 -8.65 -19.92
C PHE A 216 17.78 -8.75 -18.61
N LEU A 217 18.48 -7.69 -18.21
CA LEU A 217 19.18 -7.64 -16.91
C LEU A 217 18.21 -7.82 -15.75
N PHE A 218 17.04 -7.16 -15.78
CA PHE A 218 16.00 -7.35 -14.77
C PHE A 218 15.52 -8.80 -14.71
N PHE A 219 15.30 -9.44 -15.86
CA PHE A 219 14.91 -10.84 -15.95
C PHE A 219 15.99 -11.77 -15.39
N VAL A 220 17.25 -11.57 -15.78
CA VAL A 220 18.40 -12.32 -15.25
C VAL A 220 18.55 -12.12 -13.74
N VAL A 221 18.43 -10.88 -13.25
CA VAL A 221 18.45 -10.59 -11.81
C VAL A 221 17.27 -11.27 -11.10
N CYS A 222 16.08 -11.27 -11.68
CA CYS A 222 14.93 -12.00 -11.11
C CYS A 222 15.19 -13.51 -11.06
N ILE A 223 15.81 -14.09 -12.08
CA ILE A 223 16.20 -15.52 -12.08
C ILE A 223 17.26 -15.79 -11.02
N ILE A 224 18.30 -14.97 -10.93
CA ILE A 224 19.35 -15.12 -9.91
C ILE A 224 18.74 -14.97 -8.52
N ILE A 225 17.90 -13.96 -8.30
CA ILE A 225 17.15 -13.75 -7.07
C ILE A 225 16.27 -14.96 -6.78
N TYR A 226 15.53 -15.49 -7.75
CA TYR A 226 14.67 -16.66 -7.57
C TYR A 226 15.50 -17.89 -7.18
N SER A 227 16.56 -18.19 -7.92
CA SER A 227 17.43 -19.35 -7.71
C SER A 227 18.25 -19.25 -6.43
N SER A 228 18.79 -18.07 -6.09
CA SER A 228 19.65 -17.85 -4.92
C SER A 228 18.84 -17.57 -3.65
N LEU A 229 17.72 -16.86 -3.75
CA LEU A 229 16.88 -16.60 -2.57
C LEU A 229 16.05 -17.81 -2.18
N PHE A 230 15.78 -18.79 -3.04
CA PHE A 230 15.14 -20.02 -2.57
C PHE A 230 15.95 -20.70 -1.45
N TYR A 231 17.29 -20.64 -1.53
CA TYR A 231 18.21 -21.17 -0.52
C TYR A 231 18.35 -20.28 0.73
N ILE A 232 18.02 -18.99 0.63
CA ILE A 232 18.14 -18.02 1.74
C ILE A 232 16.75 -17.71 2.36
N ARG A 233 15.66 -17.99 1.62
CA ARG A 233 14.28 -17.52 1.83
C ARG A 233 13.22 -18.48 1.28
N PRO A 234 12.90 -19.55 2.03
CA PRO A 234 11.82 -20.48 1.67
C PRO A 234 10.41 -19.83 1.68
N ASP A 235 10.24 -18.68 2.34
CA ASP A 235 8.98 -17.89 2.37
C ASP A 235 8.57 -17.36 0.99
N ILE A 236 9.51 -17.19 0.06
CA ILE A 236 9.23 -16.75 -1.32
C ILE A 236 8.54 -17.86 -2.11
N GLY A 237 9.06 -19.09 -2.01
CA GLY A 237 8.48 -20.26 -2.66
C GLY A 237 7.06 -20.53 -2.16
N LEU A 238 6.87 -20.45 -0.85
CA LEU A 238 5.56 -20.56 -0.21
C LEU A 238 4.61 -19.43 -0.64
N SER A 239 5.07 -18.18 -0.69
CA SER A 239 4.23 -17.05 -1.11
C SER A 239 3.82 -17.12 -2.59
N LEU A 240 4.70 -17.55 -3.48
CA LEU A 240 4.39 -17.69 -4.91
C LEU A 240 3.48 -18.89 -5.17
N SER A 241 3.80 -20.05 -4.59
CA SER A 241 2.98 -21.27 -4.68
C SER A 241 1.56 -21.03 -4.15
N PHE A 242 1.43 -20.38 -2.99
CA PHE A 242 0.14 -20.01 -2.43
C PHE A 242 -0.67 -19.09 -3.36
N LYS A 243 -0.04 -18.08 -3.96
CA LYS A 243 -0.74 -17.18 -4.91
C LYS A 243 -1.18 -17.88 -6.18
N LEU A 244 -0.36 -18.80 -6.69
CA LEU A 244 -0.73 -19.62 -7.84
C LEU A 244 -1.91 -20.54 -7.50
N ASN A 245 -1.89 -21.17 -6.32
CA ASN A 245 -3.00 -21.99 -5.83
C ASN A 245 -4.27 -21.15 -5.63
N GLN A 246 -4.16 -19.95 -5.05
CA GLN A 246 -5.28 -19.04 -4.88
C GLN A 246 -5.87 -18.60 -6.23
N LEU A 247 -5.03 -18.27 -7.21
CA LEU A 247 -5.47 -17.93 -8.56
C LEU A 247 -6.16 -19.12 -9.22
N TYR A 248 -5.60 -20.33 -9.08
CA TYR A 248 -6.20 -21.57 -9.57
C TYR A 248 -7.57 -21.83 -8.93
N SER A 249 -7.70 -21.70 -7.61
CA SER A 249 -8.99 -21.82 -6.90
C SER A 249 -10.01 -20.76 -7.34
N ILE A 250 -9.56 -19.54 -7.64
CA ILE A 250 -10.42 -18.46 -8.16
C ILE A 250 -10.84 -18.69 -9.62
N LEU A 251 -10.06 -19.41 -10.41
CA LEU A 251 -10.43 -19.73 -11.79
C LEU A 251 -11.37 -20.94 -11.88
N ASN A 252 -11.36 -21.83 -10.88
CA ASN A 252 -12.10 -23.10 -10.91
C ASN A 252 -13.37 -23.13 -10.06
N ASP A 253 -13.66 -22.13 -9.22
CA ASP A 253 -14.95 -22.05 -8.51
C ASP A 253 -16.00 -21.38 -9.44
N ASP A 254 -17.11 -22.06 -9.68
CA ASP A 254 -18.14 -21.71 -10.68
C ASP A 254 -19.12 -20.62 -10.20
N SER A 255 -18.85 -19.97 -9.06
CA SER A 255 -19.66 -18.84 -8.58
C SER A 255 -19.78 -17.72 -9.60
N SER A 256 -20.91 -16.99 -9.57
CA SER A 256 -21.30 -15.94 -10.53
C SER A 256 -20.16 -14.98 -10.87
N VAL A 257 -19.45 -15.25 -11.98
CA VAL A 257 -18.30 -14.46 -12.44
C VAL A 257 -18.71 -13.00 -12.74
N ILE A 258 -19.99 -12.78 -13.09
CA ILE A 258 -20.49 -11.47 -13.53
C ILE A 258 -20.76 -10.53 -12.34
N LEU A 259 -21.48 -11.02 -11.33
CA LEU A 259 -21.95 -10.23 -10.18
C LEU A 259 -21.12 -10.46 -8.91
N GLY A 260 -20.33 -11.54 -8.88
CA GLY A 260 -19.56 -11.96 -7.71
C GLY A 260 -20.42 -12.66 -6.66
N SER A 261 -19.75 -13.15 -5.62
CA SER A 261 -20.35 -13.88 -4.50
C SER A 261 -20.73 -12.99 -3.30
N GLY A 262 -20.49 -11.68 -3.40
CA GLY A 262 -20.79 -10.71 -2.33
C GLY A 262 -19.64 -10.46 -1.34
N TRP A 263 -19.76 -9.39 -0.56
CA TRP A 263 -18.79 -8.98 0.45
C TRP A 263 -18.60 -10.04 1.53
N GLY A 264 -17.33 -10.26 1.87
CA GLY A 264 -16.94 -11.21 2.90
C GLY A 264 -17.05 -12.67 2.50
N TYR A 265 -17.38 -12.97 1.25
CA TYR A 265 -17.13 -14.30 0.70
C TYR A 265 -15.64 -14.61 0.82
N VAL A 266 -15.32 -15.85 1.18
CA VAL A 266 -13.96 -16.38 1.40
C VAL A 266 -13.92 -17.78 0.82
N ILE A 267 -12.84 -18.13 0.11
CA ILE A 267 -12.63 -19.49 -0.36
C ILE A 267 -12.16 -20.35 0.83
N GLN A 268 -12.90 -21.43 1.12
CA GLN A 268 -12.56 -22.38 2.19
C GLN A 268 -11.18 -22.98 1.98
N GLY A 269 -10.42 -23.18 3.05
CA GLY A 269 -9.01 -23.61 3.03
C GLY A 269 -8.01 -22.49 2.72
N ILE A 270 -8.48 -21.35 2.19
CA ILE A 270 -7.67 -20.16 1.98
C ILE A 270 -7.86 -19.18 3.13
N GLY A 271 -9.09 -18.87 3.56
CA GLY A 271 -9.33 -17.81 4.57
C GLY A 271 -9.89 -18.18 5.92
N ASP A 272 -10.00 -19.47 6.21
CA ASP A 272 -10.31 -20.04 7.51
C ASP A 272 -9.08 -20.71 8.17
N SER A 273 -7.91 -20.67 7.53
CA SER A 273 -6.67 -21.21 8.09
C SER A 273 -6.22 -20.39 9.30
N LEU A 274 -6.12 -21.06 10.46
CA LEU A 274 -5.54 -20.52 11.71
C LEU A 274 -4.08 -20.08 11.53
N GLU A 275 -3.38 -20.62 10.53
CA GLU A 275 -2.00 -20.25 10.20
C GLU A 275 -1.93 -18.94 9.39
N GLN A 276 -3.07 -18.44 8.87
CA GLN A 276 -3.15 -17.21 8.08
C GLN A 276 -4.35 -16.33 8.47
N PRO A 277 -4.36 -15.75 9.69
CA PRO A 277 -5.45 -14.88 10.18
C PRO A 277 -5.60 -13.54 9.42
N TYR A 278 -4.85 -13.33 8.34
CA TYR A 278 -4.63 -12.05 7.67
C TYR A 278 -5.64 -11.69 6.56
N GLN A 279 -6.70 -12.46 6.35
CA GLN A 279 -7.60 -12.32 5.19
C GLN A 279 -8.67 -11.23 5.31
N ILE A 280 -8.67 -10.48 6.41
CA ILE A 280 -9.74 -9.54 6.78
C ILE A 280 -9.72 -8.25 5.92
N GLU A 281 -8.69 -7.98 5.11
CA GLU A 281 -8.67 -6.77 4.25
C GLU A 281 -8.29 -6.99 2.76
N MET A 282 -8.79 -8.08 2.18
CA MET A 282 -8.99 -8.32 0.74
C MET A 282 -7.80 -8.12 -0.21
N GLN A 283 -7.42 -9.20 -0.88
CA GLN A 283 -6.54 -9.17 -2.06
C GLN A 283 -7.35 -8.89 -3.32
N LEU A 284 -6.69 -8.38 -4.37
CA LEU A 284 -7.33 -8.10 -5.66
C LEU A 284 -8.05 -9.31 -6.27
N PRO A 285 -7.49 -10.54 -6.24
CA PRO A 285 -8.19 -11.72 -6.74
C PRO A 285 -9.46 -12.02 -5.93
N MET A 286 -9.40 -11.80 -4.61
CA MET A 286 -10.55 -12.02 -3.75
C MET A 286 -11.63 -10.95 -3.93
N LEU A 287 -11.21 -9.70 -4.17
CA LEU A 287 -12.13 -8.63 -4.54
C LEU A 287 -12.87 -8.97 -5.83
N PHE A 288 -12.16 -9.46 -6.85
CA PHE A 288 -12.77 -9.92 -8.11
C PHE A 288 -13.85 -10.98 -7.86
N ARG A 289 -13.60 -11.94 -6.95
CA ARG A 289 -14.62 -12.92 -6.56
C ARG A 289 -15.84 -12.31 -5.90
N GLN A 290 -15.66 -11.29 -5.07
CA GLN A 290 -16.73 -10.72 -4.26
C GLN A 290 -17.64 -9.77 -5.05
N ILE A 291 -17.07 -8.96 -5.95
CA ILE A 291 -17.83 -7.95 -6.72
C ILE A 291 -18.03 -8.31 -8.20
N GLY A 292 -17.46 -9.45 -8.63
CA GLY A 292 -17.52 -9.92 -10.01
C GLY A 292 -16.74 -9.05 -10.99
N ILE A 293 -16.77 -9.44 -12.26
CA ILE A 293 -16.09 -8.71 -13.34
C ILE A 293 -16.65 -7.29 -13.53
N SER A 294 -17.96 -7.13 -13.40
CA SER A 294 -18.63 -5.84 -13.60
C SER A 294 -18.26 -4.84 -12.50
N GLY A 295 -18.32 -5.27 -11.23
CA GLY A 295 -17.86 -4.47 -10.10
C GLY A 295 -16.36 -4.22 -10.15
N MET A 296 -15.57 -5.18 -10.62
CA MET A 296 -14.13 -5.00 -10.76
C MET A 296 -13.78 -3.92 -11.78
N PHE A 297 -14.46 -3.88 -12.95
CA PHE A 297 -14.28 -2.80 -13.91
C PHE A 297 -14.66 -1.44 -13.33
N PHE A 298 -15.79 -1.38 -12.61
CA PHE A 298 -16.25 -0.15 -11.97
C PHE A 298 -15.27 0.35 -10.91
N TYR A 299 -14.76 -0.55 -10.07
CA TYR A 299 -13.74 -0.29 -9.07
C TYR A 299 -12.44 0.19 -9.71
N VAL A 300 -11.93 -0.51 -10.73
CA VAL A 300 -10.70 -0.16 -11.44
C VAL A 300 -10.81 1.23 -12.07
N ALA A 301 -11.93 1.52 -12.73
CA ALA A 301 -12.19 2.84 -13.31
C ALA A 301 -12.25 3.94 -12.23
N GLY A 302 -12.96 3.70 -11.13
CA GLY A 302 -13.07 4.64 -10.01
C GLY A 302 -11.71 4.96 -9.39
N ILE A 303 -10.92 3.95 -9.04
CA ILE A 303 -9.57 4.11 -8.48
C ILE A 303 -8.65 4.82 -9.48
N PHE A 304 -8.69 4.44 -10.76
CA PHE A 304 -7.90 5.11 -11.79
C PHE A 304 -8.23 6.61 -11.87
N LEU A 305 -9.52 6.97 -11.84
CA LEU A 305 -9.96 8.38 -11.87
C LEU A 305 -9.52 9.13 -10.61
N LEU A 306 -9.57 8.49 -9.44
CA LEU A 306 -9.09 9.06 -8.19
C LEU A 306 -7.56 9.28 -8.22
N ILE A 307 -6.78 8.35 -8.77
CA ILE A 307 -5.32 8.54 -8.96
C ILE A 307 -5.03 9.62 -10.02
N LYS A 308 -5.87 9.70 -11.06
CA LYS A 308 -5.74 10.72 -12.11
C LYS A 308 -5.93 12.14 -11.56
N SER A 309 -6.76 12.32 -10.53
CA SER A 309 -7.03 13.62 -9.90
C SER A 309 -5.78 14.31 -9.33
N VAL A 310 -4.77 13.53 -8.92
CA VAL A 310 -3.50 13.99 -8.33
C VAL A 310 -2.30 13.86 -9.25
N SER A 311 -2.51 13.35 -10.47
CA SER A 311 -1.45 13.05 -11.41
C SER A 311 -1.47 14.03 -12.58
N LYS A 312 -0.33 14.69 -12.85
CA LYS A 312 -0.24 15.73 -13.90
C LYS A 312 -0.47 15.15 -15.29
N THR A 313 0.04 13.94 -15.57
CA THR A 313 -0.05 13.30 -16.89
C THR A 313 -0.86 12.00 -16.87
N TRP A 314 -1.46 11.62 -18.02
CA TRP A 314 -2.14 10.33 -18.18
C TRP A 314 -1.19 9.16 -17.89
N ARG A 315 0.03 9.23 -18.41
CA ARG A 315 1.06 8.20 -18.23
C ARG A 315 1.39 7.92 -16.77
N VAL A 316 1.61 8.98 -15.97
CA VAL A 316 1.90 8.81 -14.54
C VAL A 316 0.68 8.22 -13.81
N SER A 317 -0.53 8.64 -14.17
CA SER A 317 -1.77 8.10 -13.59
C SER A 317 -1.88 6.59 -13.84
N PHE A 318 -1.58 6.15 -15.06
CA PHE A 318 -1.58 4.75 -15.44
C PHE A 318 -0.53 3.94 -14.66
N LEU A 319 0.71 4.43 -14.59
CA LEU A 319 1.78 3.76 -13.84
C LEU A 319 1.46 3.63 -12.35
N ARG A 320 0.92 4.68 -11.73
CA ARG A 320 0.49 4.65 -10.32
C ARG A 320 -0.65 3.67 -10.09
N SER A 321 -1.62 3.62 -11.00
CA SER A 321 -2.73 2.67 -10.93
C SER A 321 -2.25 1.23 -11.07
N LEU A 322 -1.33 0.95 -12.01
CA LEU A 322 -0.70 -0.36 -12.14
C LEU A 322 0.02 -0.78 -10.86
N VAL A 323 0.78 0.12 -10.23
CA VAL A 323 1.43 -0.15 -8.95
C VAL A 323 0.40 -0.48 -7.87
N TYR A 324 -0.68 0.30 -7.77
CA TYR A 324 -1.74 0.06 -6.79
C TYR A 324 -2.39 -1.31 -6.95
N PHE A 325 -2.70 -1.73 -8.17
CA PHE A 325 -3.27 -3.06 -8.42
C PHE A 325 -2.23 -4.18 -8.25
N ALA A 326 -0.96 -3.94 -8.61
CA ALA A 326 0.13 -4.89 -8.33
C ALA A 326 0.33 -5.12 -6.83
N ILE A 327 0.15 -4.08 -6.01
CA ILE A 327 0.10 -4.21 -4.55
C ILE A 327 -1.05 -5.14 -4.15
N GLY A 328 -2.26 -4.93 -4.69
CA GLY A 328 -3.42 -5.76 -4.39
C GLY A 328 -3.31 -7.22 -4.81
N LEU A 329 -2.55 -7.52 -5.87
CA LEU A 329 -2.23 -8.90 -6.24
C LEU A 329 -1.27 -9.57 -5.27
N ASN A 330 -0.40 -8.77 -4.64
CA ASN A 330 0.70 -9.28 -3.84
C ASN A 330 0.42 -9.28 -2.33
N ASN A 331 -0.44 -8.39 -1.84
CA ASN A 331 -0.60 -8.09 -0.43
C ASN A 331 -2.06 -8.27 0.04
N PRO A 332 -2.29 -8.91 1.20
CA PRO A 332 -3.62 -9.15 1.77
C PRO A 332 -4.41 -7.91 2.20
N TRP A 333 -3.81 -6.72 2.14
CA TRP A 333 -4.43 -5.51 2.66
C TRP A 333 -4.52 -4.41 1.58
N LEU A 334 -5.19 -4.68 0.45
CA LEU A 334 -5.32 -3.70 -0.65
C LEU A 334 -5.95 -2.38 -0.18
N PHE A 335 -6.82 -2.45 0.81
CA PHE A 335 -7.58 -1.32 1.35
C PHE A 335 -6.86 -0.58 2.49
N LEU A 336 -5.53 -0.67 2.59
CA LEU A 336 -4.78 0.21 3.49
C LEU A 336 -4.53 1.58 2.85
N PRO A 337 -4.82 2.68 3.57
CA PRO A 337 -4.46 4.03 3.17
C PRO A 337 -2.97 4.18 2.80
N SER A 338 -2.06 3.52 3.53
CA SER A 338 -0.62 3.55 3.25
C SER A 338 -0.24 3.01 1.86
N TRP A 339 -0.94 1.99 1.35
CA TRP A 339 -0.68 1.43 0.02
C TRP A 339 -1.14 2.36 -1.10
N TYR A 340 -2.34 2.93 -0.95
CA TYR A 340 -2.83 3.97 -1.87
C TYR A 340 -1.88 5.18 -1.88
N MET A 341 -1.49 5.65 -0.68
CA MET A 341 -0.54 6.76 -0.50
C MET A 341 0.82 6.48 -1.16
N THR A 342 1.33 5.24 -1.02
CA THR A 342 2.55 4.80 -1.69
C THR A 342 2.42 4.93 -3.20
N ALA A 343 1.34 4.41 -3.78
CA ALA A 343 1.11 4.46 -5.22
C ALA A 343 1.02 5.91 -5.74
N VAL A 344 0.29 6.81 -5.07
CA VAL A 344 0.13 8.20 -5.53
C VAL A 344 1.38 9.07 -5.35
N LEU A 345 2.28 8.70 -4.44
CA LEU A 345 3.55 9.39 -4.23
C LEU A 345 4.66 8.93 -5.19
N MET A 346 4.58 7.71 -5.72
CA MET A 346 5.56 7.19 -6.68
C MET A 346 5.60 8.00 -7.99
N PHE A 347 6.73 7.90 -8.68
CA PHE A 347 7.03 8.49 -9.98
C PHE A 347 6.95 10.02 -10.01
N GLN A 348 7.22 10.68 -8.89
CA GLN A 348 7.24 12.15 -8.81
C GLN A 348 8.15 12.78 -9.87
N TYR A 349 9.33 12.20 -10.11
CA TYR A 349 10.26 12.68 -11.13
C TYR A 349 9.63 12.85 -12.52
N LEU A 350 8.69 11.97 -12.88
CA LEU A 350 7.99 12.02 -14.17
C LEU A 350 6.90 13.10 -14.22
N ASP A 351 6.36 13.49 -13.05
CA ASP A 351 5.42 14.61 -12.93
C ASP A 351 6.15 15.97 -12.99
N ASP A 352 7.38 16.07 -12.50
CA ASP A 352 8.07 17.36 -12.33
C ASP A 352 8.92 17.80 -13.53
N LYS A 353 9.13 16.92 -14.52
CA LYS A 353 9.94 17.19 -15.72
C LYS A 353 9.18 17.85 -16.89
N ARG A 354 7.92 18.22 -16.70
CA ARG A 354 7.06 18.94 -17.66
C ARG A 354 6.14 19.88 -16.90
#